data_AF-A0A6I4VXG0-F1
#
_entry.id   AF-A0A6I4VXG0-F1
#
_cell.length_a   1.000
_cell.length_b   1.000
_cell.length_c   1.000
_cell.angle_alpha   90.00
_cell.angle_beta   90.00
_cell.angle_gamma   90.00
#
_symmetry.space_group_name_H-M   'P 1'
#
loop_
_entity.id
_entity.type
_entity.pdbx_description
1 polymer ?
#
loop_
_entity_poly.entity_id
_entity_poly.type
_entity_poly.pdbx_seq_one_letter_code
_entity_poly.pdbx_strand_id
1 'polypeptide(L)'
;MNKAKVIYLQDNNGNKPALDSLFEMAQKANAGDKLCIRLLPLIRLGLRDIEKHGIPDWDAFQNYQFVTTESNGFLVTLNVVRQLKYSPPLLELQVNQDSFPTGRRKDDYTFRMLFFTHYHNGIQYICCTDSTIMKTNSSIAFAKMVTDSSQMHTDFIRDPIKYIGR
;
A
#
# COMPACT_ATOMS: atom_id res chain seq x y z
N MET A 1 -22.74 -2.06 -7.33
CA MET A 1 -21.40 -2.25 -6.75
C MET A 1 -20.40 -1.59 -7.68
N ASN A 2 -19.70 -0.55 -7.22
CA ASN A 2 -18.65 0.07 -8.00
C ASN A 2 -17.49 -0.92 -8.12
N LYS A 3 -16.98 -1.12 -9.34
CA LYS A 3 -15.79 -1.97 -9.57
C LYS A 3 -14.56 -1.14 -9.20
N ALA A 4 -13.72 -1.64 -8.30
CA ALA A 4 -12.41 -1.06 -8.05
C ALA A 4 -11.32 -1.87 -8.78
N LYS A 5 -10.26 -1.18 -9.21
CA LYS A 5 -9.14 -1.78 -9.95
C LYS A 5 -7.82 -1.23 -9.42
N VAL A 6 -6.96 -2.12 -8.94
CA VAL A 6 -5.59 -1.74 -8.57
C VAL A 6 -4.74 -1.61 -9.84
N ILE A 7 -4.03 -0.50 -9.95
CA ILE A 7 -3.06 -0.27 -11.01
C ILE A 7 -1.73 0.21 -10.41
N TYR A 8 -0.63 -0.17 -11.06
CA TYR A 8 0.71 0.23 -10.65
C TYR A 8 1.24 1.27 -11.63
N LEU A 9 1.42 2.50 -11.15
CA LEU A 9 1.84 3.62 -11.98
C LEU A 9 3.32 3.52 -12.35
N GLN A 10 3.66 4.07 -13.51
CA GLN A 10 5.04 4.21 -13.96
C GLN A 10 5.63 5.55 -13.48
N ASP A 11 6.87 5.51 -12.99
CA ASP A 11 7.64 6.72 -12.73
C ASP A 11 8.17 7.35 -14.04
N ASN A 12 8.88 8.47 -13.93
CA ASN A 12 9.46 9.16 -15.08
C ASN A 12 10.60 8.39 -15.77
N ASN A 13 11.14 7.35 -15.12
CA ASN A 13 12.15 6.46 -15.68
C ASN A 13 11.53 5.22 -16.33
N GLY A 14 10.21 5.08 -16.30
CA GLY A 14 9.48 3.92 -16.84
C GLY A 14 9.35 2.73 -15.88
N ASN A 15 9.88 2.84 -14.66
CA ASN A 15 9.79 1.81 -13.63
C ASN A 15 8.41 1.83 -12.96
N LYS A 16 8.03 0.75 -12.27
CA LYS A 16 6.78 0.69 -11.50
C LYS A 16 7.12 0.43 -10.03
N PRO A 17 7.53 1.45 -9.26
CA PRO A 17 8.18 1.25 -7.96
C PRO A 17 7.40 0.35 -6.99
N ALA A 18 6.08 0.56 -6.88
CA ALA A 18 5.22 -0.29 -6.07
C ALA A 18 5.19 -1.76 -6.54
N LEU A 19 5.14 -2.01 -7.86
CA LEU A 19 5.14 -3.37 -8.41
C LEU A 19 6.52 -4.02 -8.31
N ASP A 20 7.57 -3.27 -8.62
CA ASP A 20 8.96 -3.73 -8.57
C ASP A 20 9.33 -4.17 -7.14
N SER A 21 8.90 -3.40 -6.14
CA SER A 21 9.06 -3.73 -4.72
C SER A 21 8.33 -5.01 -4.33
N LEU A 22 7.10 -5.23 -4.81
CA LEU A 22 6.38 -6.49 -4.58
C LEU A 22 7.08 -7.68 -5.23
N PHE A 23 7.65 -7.51 -6.42
CA PHE A 23 8.44 -8.54 -7.07
C PHE A 23 9.73 -8.86 -6.31
N GLU A 24 10.45 -7.84 -5.84
CA GLU A 24 11.63 -8.04 -5.00
C GLU A 24 11.29 -8.79 -3.71
N MET A 25 10.17 -8.43 -3.06
CA MET A 25 9.66 -9.16 -1.90
C MET A 25 9.35 -10.62 -2.22
N ALA A 26 8.72 -10.89 -3.36
CA ALA A 26 8.42 -12.26 -3.80
C ALA A 26 9.70 -13.08 -4.04
N GLN A 27 10.72 -12.48 -4.64
CA GLN A 27 12.02 -13.13 -4.83
C GLN A 27 12.68 -13.45 -3.48
N LYS A 28 12.69 -12.51 -2.53
CA LYS A 28 13.20 -12.73 -1.18
C LYS A 28 12.43 -13.83 -0.45
N ALA A 29 11.11 -13.84 -0.57
CA ALA A 29 10.28 -14.88 0.02
C ALA A 29 10.61 -16.28 -0.54
N ASN A 30 10.78 -16.39 -1.85
CA ASN A 30 11.20 -17.64 -2.51
C ASN A 30 12.60 -18.09 -2.07
N ALA A 31 13.48 -17.15 -1.72
CA ALA A 31 14.80 -17.42 -1.16
C ALA A 31 14.80 -17.74 0.36
N GLY A 32 13.62 -17.77 1.00
CA GLY A 32 13.47 -18.13 2.42
C GLY A 32 13.44 -16.94 3.39
N ASP A 33 13.32 -15.70 2.91
CA ASP A 33 13.16 -14.53 3.78
C ASP A 33 11.83 -14.61 4.54
N LYS A 34 11.94 -14.85 5.86
CA LYS A 34 10.78 -15.07 6.73
C LYS A 34 9.87 -13.85 6.83
N LEU A 35 10.41 -12.64 6.71
CA LEU A 35 9.62 -11.41 6.78
C LEU A 35 8.76 -11.29 5.52
N CYS A 36 9.35 -11.49 4.34
CA CYS A 36 8.63 -11.42 3.08
C CYS A 36 7.61 -12.55 2.92
N ILE A 37 7.94 -13.79 3.30
CA ILE A 37 7.01 -14.93 3.34
C ILE A 37 5.75 -14.59 4.13
N ARG A 38 5.92 -13.89 5.26
CA ARG A 38 4.81 -13.53 6.14
C ARG A 38 4.01 -12.33 5.64
N LEU A 39 4.67 -11.28 5.13
CA LEU A 39 4.01 -10.04 4.74
C LEU A 39 3.23 -10.15 3.41
N LEU A 40 3.73 -10.90 2.42
CA LEU A 40 3.10 -10.96 1.10
C LEU A 40 1.63 -11.45 1.10
N PRO A 41 1.25 -12.51 1.85
CA PRO A 41 -0.15 -12.90 1.97
C PRO A 41 -1.04 -11.80 2.54
N LEU A 42 -0.54 -11.03 3.51
CA LEU A 42 -1.27 -9.95 4.17
C LEU A 42 -1.45 -8.75 3.23
N ILE A 43 -0.39 -8.40 2.48
CA ILE A 43 -0.45 -7.35 1.44
C ILE A 43 -1.49 -7.74 0.37
N ARG A 44 -1.44 -9.00 -0.09
CA ARG A 44 -2.40 -9.52 -1.06
C ARG A 44 -3.83 -9.47 -0.54
N LEU A 45 -4.04 -9.77 0.75
CA LEU A 45 -5.35 -9.66 1.38
C LEU A 45 -5.85 -8.22 1.37
N GLY A 46 -5.03 -7.25 1.80
CA GLY A 46 -5.38 -5.83 1.77
C GLY A 46 -5.71 -5.33 0.37
N LEU A 47 -4.90 -5.66 -0.64
CA LEU A 47 -5.16 -5.27 -2.03
C LEU A 47 -6.45 -5.89 -2.58
N ARG A 48 -6.70 -7.18 -2.30
CA ARG A 48 -7.94 -7.85 -2.72
C ARG A 48 -9.17 -7.24 -2.08
N ASP A 49 -9.06 -6.84 -0.83
CA ASP A 49 -10.16 -6.21 -0.11
C ASP A 49 -10.50 -4.84 -0.73
N ILE A 50 -9.46 -4.04 -0.99
CA ILE A 50 -9.59 -2.76 -1.70
C ILE A 50 -10.20 -2.96 -3.11
N GLU A 51 -9.76 -3.96 -3.88
CA GLU A 51 -10.33 -4.23 -5.20
C GLU A 51 -11.80 -4.67 -5.15
N LYS A 52 -12.16 -5.42 -4.11
CA LYS A 52 -13.52 -5.94 -3.95
C LYS A 52 -14.50 -4.88 -3.47
N HIS A 53 -14.07 -4.02 -2.55
CA HIS A 53 -14.94 -3.08 -1.85
C HIS A 53 -14.80 -1.64 -2.34
N GLY A 54 -13.71 -1.33 -3.04
CA GLY A 54 -13.31 0.04 -3.30
C GLY A 54 -12.93 0.79 -2.02
N ILE A 55 -12.69 2.08 -2.16
CA ILE A 55 -12.45 3.00 -1.06
C ILE A 55 -13.61 4.00 -1.06
N PRO A 56 -14.41 4.09 0.02
CA PRO A 56 -15.54 5.00 0.08
C PRO A 56 -15.10 6.46 -0.06
N ASP A 57 -15.97 7.29 -0.63
CA ASP A 57 -15.71 8.73 -0.77
C ASP A 57 -15.61 9.39 0.62
N TRP A 58 -14.64 10.29 0.75
CA TRP A 58 -13.89 10.55 1.98
C TRP A 58 -14.59 11.38 3.06
N ASP A 59 -15.78 11.92 2.81
CA ASP A 59 -16.48 12.75 3.80
C ASP A 59 -16.92 11.96 5.05
N ALA A 60 -16.82 10.61 5.04
CA ALA A 60 -17.34 9.74 6.09
C ALA A 60 -16.31 8.79 6.76
N PHE A 61 -15.05 8.73 6.35
CA PHE A 61 -14.15 7.64 6.78
C PHE A 61 -12.94 8.09 7.61
N GLN A 62 -12.83 7.55 8.83
CA GLN A 62 -11.62 7.63 9.66
C GLN A 62 -10.92 6.27 9.64
N ASN A 63 -9.87 6.12 8.81
CA ASN A 63 -8.96 4.95 8.74
C ASN A 63 -9.63 3.56 8.66
N TYR A 64 -9.49 2.87 7.53
CA TYR A 64 -9.96 1.48 7.42
C TYR A 64 -8.91 0.50 7.94
N GLN A 65 -9.23 -0.19 9.03
CA GLN A 65 -8.36 -1.15 9.72
C GLN A 65 -9.09 -2.47 9.96
N PHE A 66 -8.37 -3.59 9.83
CA PHE A 66 -8.79 -4.86 10.40
C PHE A 66 -7.64 -5.53 11.16
N VAL A 67 -7.97 -6.35 12.15
CA VAL A 67 -7.03 -7.18 12.89
C VAL A 67 -7.31 -8.63 12.53
N THR A 68 -6.28 -9.37 12.14
CA THR A 68 -6.37 -10.80 11.85
C THR A 68 -5.37 -11.57 12.72
N THR A 69 -5.56 -12.89 12.83
CA THR A 69 -4.62 -13.79 13.52
C THR A 69 -3.96 -14.69 12.49
N GLU A 70 -2.63 -14.78 12.52
CA GLU A 70 -1.85 -15.75 11.75
C GLU A 70 -2.03 -17.17 12.28
N SER A 71 -1.67 -18.18 11.48
CA SER A 71 -1.77 -19.60 11.82
C SER A 71 -0.94 -20.03 13.05
N ASN A 72 0.04 -19.22 13.43
CA ASN A 72 0.91 -19.38 14.60
C ASN A 72 0.43 -18.57 15.82
N GLY A 73 -0.75 -17.93 15.74
CA GLY A 73 -1.33 -17.12 16.81
C GLY A 73 -0.88 -15.66 16.86
N PHE A 74 -0.06 -15.17 15.92
CA PHE A 74 0.30 -13.74 15.89
C PHE A 74 -0.89 -12.89 15.47
N LEU A 75 -1.19 -11.85 16.25
CA LEU A 75 -2.09 -10.80 15.80
C LEU A 75 -1.37 -9.94 14.78
N VAL A 76 -2.09 -9.52 13.74
CA VAL A 76 -1.62 -8.61 12.71
C VAL A 76 -2.68 -7.56 12.48
N THR A 77 -2.29 -6.31 12.69
CA THR A 77 -3.07 -5.16 12.26
C THR A 77 -2.76 -4.80 10.81
N LEU A 78 -3.80 -4.79 9.99
CA LEU A 78 -3.77 -4.25 8.63
C LEU A 78 -4.53 -2.93 8.63
N ASN A 79 -3.79 -1.84 8.43
CA ASN A 79 -4.39 -0.54 8.09
C ASN A 79 -4.50 -0.50 6.58
N VAL A 80 -5.65 -0.94 6.08
CA VAL A 80 -5.91 -1.12 4.65
C VAL A 80 -5.91 0.24 3.94
N VAL A 81 -6.50 1.25 4.58
CA VAL A 81 -6.51 2.61 4.06
C VAL A 81 -6.28 3.58 5.20
N ARG A 82 -5.12 4.23 5.19
CA ARG A 82 -4.77 5.32 6.10
C ARG A 82 -4.51 6.60 5.32
N GLN A 83 -5.07 7.71 5.79
CA GLN A 83 -4.80 9.01 5.19
C GLN A 83 -3.47 9.59 5.69
N LEU A 84 -2.70 10.19 4.78
CA LEU A 84 -1.53 10.98 5.15
C LEU A 84 -1.95 12.42 5.50
N LYS A 85 -1.92 12.77 6.79
CA LYS A 85 -2.40 14.07 7.32
C LYS A 85 -1.86 15.29 6.58
N TYR A 86 -0.62 15.25 6.10
CA TYR A 86 0.08 16.37 5.49
C TYR A 86 0.37 16.17 4.01
N SER A 87 -0.22 15.15 3.38
CA SER A 87 0.03 14.83 1.98
C SER A 87 -1.23 14.34 1.25
N PRO A 88 -2.40 15.03 1.38
CA PRO A 88 -3.53 14.71 0.52
C PRO A 88 -3.15 14.92 -0.96
N PRO A 89 -3.66 14.10 -1.90
CA PRO A 89 -4.65 13.04 -1.71
C PRO A 89 -4.06 11.64 -1.52
N LEU A 90 -2.78 11.53 -1.12
CA LEU A 90 -2.13 10.23 -0.95
C LEU A 90 -2.68 9.48 0.26
N LEU A 91 -2.80 8.17 0.06
CA LEU A 91 -3.28 7.17 0.98
C LEU A 91 -2.20 6.11 1.17
N GLU A 92 -2.27 5.40 2.30
CA GLU A 92 -1.32 4.38 2.68
C GLU A 92 -2.02 3.06 2.99
N LEU A 93 -1.59 1.98 2.34
CA LEU A 93 -1.80 0.61 2.79
C LEU A 93 -0.61 0.27 3.69
N GLN A 94 -0.88 0.04 4.96
CA GLN A 94 0.12 -0.26 5.97
C GLN A 94 -0.14 -1.64 6.59
N VAL A 95 0.83 -2.53 6.48
CA VAL A 95 0.82 -3.83 7.15
C VAL A 95 1.90 -3.82 8.22
N ASN A 96 1.47 -3.77 9.48
CA ASN A 96 2.36 -3.79 10.62
C ASN A 96 2.66 -5.23 11.03
N GLN A 97 3.90 -5.47 11.40
CA GLN A 97 4.21 -6.61 12.25
C GLN A 97 3.82 -6.25 13.69
N ASP A 98 2.68 -6.75 14.18
CA ASP A 98 2.37 -6.63 15.61
C ASP A 98 3.15 -7.66 16.44
N SER A 99 3.40 -7.30 17.69
CA SER A 99 4.23 -8.02 18.64
C SER A 99 3.44 -9.09 19.41
N PHE A 100 4.17 -10.05 19.99
CA PHE A 100 3.62 -11.19 20.75
C PHE A 100 2.65 -10.75 21.86
N PRO A 101 1.67 -11.60 22.25
CA PRO A 101 0.98 -11.49 23.55
C PRO A 101 1.96 -11.53 24.75
N THR A 102 3.20 -11.98 24.53
CA THR A 102 4.25 -12.17 25.55
C THR A 102 5.18 -10.96 25.73
N GLY A 103 4.88 -9.80 25.12
CA GLY A 103 5.58 -8.53 25.40
C GLY A 103 7.02 -8.42 24.86
N ARG A 104 7.51 -9.39 24.08
CA ARG A 104 8.82 -9.29 23.41
C ARG A 104 8.70 -8.45 22.13
N ARG A 105 9.20 -7.21 22.14
CA ARG A 105 9.42 -6.39 20.94
C ARG A 105 10.45 -7.09 20.05
N LYS A 106 10.00 -7.65 18.93
CA LYS A 106 10.84 -8.10 17.81
C LYS A 106 10.89 -6.93 16.82
N ASP A 107 11.99 -6.75 16.09
CA ASP A 107 12.16 -5.65 15.12
C ASP A 107 10.84 -5.26 14.42
N ASP A 108 10.36 -4.04 14.67
CA ASP A 108 9.08 -3.56 14.15
C ASP A 108 9.26 -3.12 12.70
N TYR A 109 9.12 -4.08 11.78
CA TYR A 109 9.03 -3.82 10.35
C TYR A 109 7.58 -3.53 9.96
N THR A 110 7.44 -2.56 9.05
CA THR A 110 6.16 -2.17 8.48
C THR A 110 6.28 -2.14 6.97
N PHE A 111 5.38 -2.84 6.28
CA PHE A 111 5.17 -2.61 4.85
C PHE A 111 4.26 -1.41 4.67
N ARG A 112 4.63 -0.53 3.74
CA ARG A 112 3.85 0.66 3.37
C ARG A 112 3.76 0.72 1.87
N MET A 113 2.56 0.97 1.34
CA MET A 113 2.33 1.28 -0.06
C MET A 113 1.54 2.57 -0.16
N LEU A 114 2.03 3.52 -0.95
CA LEU A 114 1.32 4.75 -1.25
C LEU A 114 0.48 4.58 -2.52
N PHE A 115 -0.70 5.18 -2.48
CA PHE A 115 -1.61 5.22 -3.62
C PHE A 115 -2.54 6.42 -3.52
N PHE A 116 -3.27 6.70 -4.59
CA PHE A 116 -4.40 7.61 -4.60
C PHE A 116 -5.56 7.00 -5.40
N THR A 117 -6.75 7.57 -5.29
CA THR A 117 -7.93 7.08 -6.01
C THR A 117 -8.28 7.99 -7.19
N HIS A 118 -8.71 7.40 -8.30
CA HIS A 118 -9.24 8.15 -9.44
C HIS A 118 -10.49 7.45 -9.99
N TYR A 119 -11.56 8.19 -10.26
CA TYR A 119 -12.76 7.65 -10.87
C TYR A 119 -12.80 7.96 -12.37
N HIS A 120 -12.94 6.92 -13.18
CA HIS A 120 -13.10 7.05 -14.63
C HIS A 120 -14.05 5.96 -15.15
N ASN A 121 -15.03 6.33 -15.98
CA ASN A 121 -16.02 5.43 -16.58
C ASN A 121 -16.72 4.49 -15.56
N GLY A 122 -17.03 5.00 -14.35
CA GLY A 122 -17.68 4.22 -13.30
C GLY A 122 -16.80 3.18 -12.61
N ILE A 123 -15.49 3.20 -12.87
CA ILE A 123 -14.48 2.36 -12.22
C ILE A 123 -13.64 3.23 -11.27
N GLN A 124 -13.44 2.74 -10.05
CA GLN A 124 -12.49 3.34 -9.12
C GLN A 124 -11.11 2.73 -9.35
N TYR A 125 -10.17 3.53 -9.82
CA TYR A 125 -8.78 3.16 -9.96
C TYR A 125 -8.04 3.46 -8.66
N ILE A 126 -7.32 2.46 -8.16
CA ILE A 126 -6.44 2.55 -7.01
C ILE A 126 -5.03 2.61 -7.56
N CYS A 127 -4.51 3.83 -7.66
CA CYS A 127 -3.28 4.15 -8.37
C CYS A 127 -2.09 4.03 -7.42
N CYS A 128 -1.48 2.85 -7.34
CA CYS A 128 -0.30 2.57 -6.54
C CYS A 128 0.93 3.24 -7.15
N THR A 129 1.62 4.06 -6.36
CA THR A 129 2.80 4.82 -6.79
C THR A 129 4.08 4.12 -6.36
N ASP A 130 4.25 3.91 -5.06
CA ASP A 130 5.47 3.36 -4.48
C ASP A 130 5.16 2.50 -3.24
N SER A 131 6.09 1.61 -2.88
CA SER A 131 5.97 0.80 -1.68
C SER A 131 7.32 0.38 -1.13
N THR A 132 7.39 0.10 0.17
CA THR A 132 8.62 -0.36 0.80
C THR A 132 8.36 -1.08 2.12
N ILE A 133 9.32 -1.90 2.54
CA ILE A 133 9.40 -2.40 3.91
C ILE A 133 10.40 -1.54 4.66
N MET A 134 9.95 -0.89 5.73
CA MET A 134 10.81 -0.06 6.56
C MET A 134 10.70 -0.43 8.03
N LYS A 135 11.80 -0.25 8.77
CA LYS A 135 11.72 -0.19 10.22
C LYS A 135 10.92 1.03 10.62
N THR A 136 10.09 0.90 11.65
CA THR A 136 9.07 1.89 12.06
C THR A 136 9.62 3.32 12.29
N ASN A 137 10.93 3.49 12.53
CA ASN A 137 11.58 4.78 12.78
C ASN A 137 12.23 5.45 11.55
N SER A 138 12.12 4.88 10.33
CA SER A 138 12.77 5.46 9.14
C SER A 138 11.93 6.58 8.52
N SER A 139 12.16 7.83 8.93
CA SER A 139 11.39 9.00 8.46
C SER A 139 11.83 9.53 7.10
N ILE A 140 13.13 9.49 6.77
CA ILE A 140 13.69 10.11 5.55
C ILE A 140 13.26 9.34 4.30
N ALA A 141 13.38 8.01 4.30
CA ALA A 141 12.97 7.20 3.17
C ALA A 141 11.46 7.34 2.89
N PHE A 142 10.66 7.39 3.96
CA PHE A 142 9.22 7.63 3.84
C PHE A 142 8.91 9.02 3.26
N ALA A 143 9.57 10.07 3.73
CA ALA A 143 9.37 11.43 3.21
C ALA A 143 9.73 11.53 1.72
N LYS A 144 10.78 10.83 1.27
CA LYS A 144 11.12 10.72 -0.15
C LYS A 144 10.03 10.00 -0.94
N MET A 145 9.57 8.85 -0.46
CA MET A 145 8.48 8.07 -1.07
C MET A 145 7.21 8.92 -1.25
N VAL A 146 6.86 9.73 -0.24
CA VAL A 146 5.72 10.66 -0.29
C VAL A 146 5.91 11.76 -1.33
N THR A 147 7.11 12.35 -1.39
CA THR A 147 7.44 13.39 -2.38
C THR A 147 7.32 12.86 -3.81
N ASP A 148 7.94 11.71 -4.07
CA ASP A 148 7.95 11.09 -5.40
C ASP A 148 6.52 10.68 -5.82
N SER A 149 5.75 10.11 -4.88
CA SER A 149 4.33 9.75 -5.11
C SER A 149 3.45 10.97 -5.39
N SER A 150 3.72 12.11 -4.74
CA SER A 150 2.99 13.36 -4.96
C SER A 150 3.26 13.93 -6.36
N GLN A 151 4.49 13.79 -6.84
CA GLN A 151 4.86 14.17 -8.19
C GLN A 151 4.15 13.27 -9.22
N MET A 152 4.15 11.95 -9.02
CA MET A 152 3.42 11.00 -9.88
C MET A 152 1.93 11.32 -9.93
N HIS A 153 1.32 11.69 -8.80
CA HIS A 153 -0.07 12.13 -8.76
C HIS A 153 -0.31 13.41 -9.56
N THR A 154 0.58 14.40 -9.44
CA THR A 154 0.49 15.65 -10.21
C THR A 154 0.58 15.38 -11.71
N ASP A 155 1.48 14.49 -12.11
CA ASP A 155 1.64 14.09 -13.51
C ASP A 155 0.45 13.27 -14.01
N PHE A 156 -0.14 12.42 -13.15
CA PHE A 156 -1.36 11.70 -13.45
C PHE A 156 -2.56 12.64 -13.69
N ILE A 157 -2.75 13.67 -12.86
CA ILE A 157 -3.85 14.64 -13.07
C ILE A 157 -3.73 15.34 -14.43
N ARG A 158 -2.50 15.64 -14.86
CA ARG A 158 -2.25 16.31 -16.14
C ARG A 158 -2.57 15.43 -17.34
N ASP A 159 -2.31 14.12 -17.23
CA ASP A 159 -2.59 13.16 -18.30
C ASP A 159 -2.97 11.78 -17.71
N PRO A 160 -4.23 11.59 -17.29
CA PRO A 160 -4.68 10.31 -16.72
C PRO A 160 -4.63 9.18 -17.76
N ILE A 161 -4.88 9.50 -19.03
CA ILE A 161 -4.99 8.54 -20.15
C ILE A 161 -3.67 7.80 -20.35
N LYS A 162 -2.54 8.48 -20.14
CA LYS A 162 -1.20 7.84 -20.11
C LYS A 162 -1.13 6.61 -19.20
N TYR A 163 -1.90 6.59 -18.12
CA TYR A 163 -1.80 5.57 -17.07
C TYR A 163 -2.96 4.58 -17.05
N ILE A 164 -4.19 5.03 -17.34
CA ILE A 164 -5.40 4.20 -17.24
C ILE A 164 -5.94 3.72 -18.59
N GLY A 165 -5.40 4.21 -19.70
CA GLY A 165 -5.90 3.96 -21.05
C GLY A 165 -7.15 4.78 -21.37
N ARG A 166 -7.78 4.48 -22.52
CA ARG A 166 -9.09 5.02 -22.92
C ARG A 166 -10.24 4.17 -22.37
#